data_AF-A0AAJ4B4G5-F1
#
_entry.id   AF-A0AAJ4B4G5-F1
#
_cell.length_a   1.000
_cell.length_b   1.000
_cell.length_c   1.000
_cell.angle_alpha   90.00
_cell.angle_beta   90.00
_cell.angle_gamma   90.00
#
_symmetry.space_group_name_H-M   'P 1'
#
loop_
_entity.id
_entity.type
_entity.pdbx_description
1 polymer ?
#
loop_
_entity_poly.entity_id
_entity_poly.type
_entity_poly.pdbx_seq_one_letter_code
_entity_poly.pdbx_strand_id
1 'polypeptide(L)'
;MKSELNKAIKEFLRYGAVEKMQNLEAVEILKKNKVIIPSEEINHDELMRKLYKEKSLAQKKDVVDSFLFGLENGQTDKRAALSAYAIMLNFPKHEFTSEYGINCQICGGFNSRTINFTLYNFMRYMIGSTNSGDPGQLYFFLREHNRAPKHSVESIATLKSILDVLRNATPHDTPLTMEKKIRTSLSIKITKEESRGLLDLLGQIGLLESDEHKGFLHDFKNIGLTPRKTRSSDWSYPIDFWKGEHGVNEEAVEFWFGDYLKRFN
;
A
#
# COMPACT_ATOMS: atom_id res chain seq x y z
N MET A 1 8.34 -0.04 21.67
CA MET A 1 7.05 -0.20 20.95
C MET A 1 7.21 -0.50 19.46
N LYS A 2 7.35 0.46 18.52
CA LYS A 2 7.44 0.15 17.06
C LYS A 2 8.60 -0.80 16.69
N SER A 3 9.77 -0.61 17.33
CA SER A 3 10.95 -1.47 17.09
C SER A 3 10.75 -2.93 17.53
N GLU A 4 10.13 -3.16 18.69
CA GLU A 4 9.89 -4.51 19.22
C GLU A 4 8.81 -5.24 18.43
N LEU A 5 7.73 -4.55 18.08
CA LEU A 5 6.69 -5.10 17.21
C LEU A 5 7.27 -5.50 15.84
N ASN A 6 8.10 -4.66 15.23
CA ASN A 6 8.75 -4.98 13.96
C ASN A 6 9.69 -6.19 14.06
N LYS A 7 10.38 -6.38 15.20
CA LYS A 7 11.18 -7.59 15.43
C LYS A 7 10.30 -8.84 15.53
N ALA A 8 9.21 -8.78 16.30
CA ALA A 8 8.26 -9.89 16.44
C ALA A 8 7.61 -10.25 15.09
N ILE A 9 7.25 -9.26 14.27
CA ILE A 9 6.75 -9.48 12.91
C ILE A 9 7.80 -10.17 12.03
N LYS A 10 9.06 -9.72 12.07
CA LYS A 10 10.14 -10.36 11.30
C LYS A 10 10.35 -11.82 11.70
N GLU A 11 10.15 -12.16 12.96
CA GLU A 11 10.18 -13.56 13.38
C GLU A 11 9.01 -14.35 12.80
N PHE A 12 7.78 -13.84 12.86
CA PHE A 12 6.65 -14.50 12.20
C PHE A 12 6.93 -14.74 10.71
N LEU A 13 7.50 -13.76 10.00
CA LEU A 13 7.80 -13.89 8.57
C LEU A 13 8.79 -15.04 8.27
N ARG A 14 9.58 -15.49 9.24
CA ARG A 14 10.45 -16.68 9.10
C ARG A 14 9.70 -18.01 9.24
N TYR A 15 8.66 -18.04 10.07
CA TYR A 15 7.92 -19.27 10.41
C TYR A 15 6.59 -19.43 9.66
N GLY A 16 6.01 -18.32 9.18
CA GLY A 16 4.75 -18.25 8.43
C GLY A 16 3.47 -18.50 9.25
N ALA A 17 3.60 -18.84 10.53
CA ALA A 17 2.49 -19.15 11.42
C ALA A 17 2.91 -18.87 12.88
N VAL A 18 1.99 -18.36 13.69
CA VAL A 18 2.27 -18.01 15.10
C VAL A 18 2.59 -19.27 15.91
N GLU A 19 1.92 -20.38 15.62
CA GLU A 19 2.06 -21.67 16.30
C GLU A 19 3.44 -22.31 16.05
N LYS A 20 4.14 -21.87 15.01
CA LYS A 20 5.49 -22.34 14.65
C LYS A 20 6.59 -21.47 15.25
N MET A 21 6.25 -20.32 15.85
CA MET A 21 7.24 -19.43 16.46
C MET A 21 7.78 -20.01 17.76
N GLN A 22 9.10 -20.02 17.91
CA GLN A 22 9.77 -20.51 19.12
C GLN A 22 9.94 -19.44 20.21
N ASN A 23 9.99 -18.16 19.83
CA ASN A 23 10.15 -17.05 20.75
C ASN A 23 8.79 -16.65 21.35
N LEU A 24 8.53 -17.07 22.58
CA LEU A 24 7.27 -16.79 23.28
C LEU A 24 7.08 -15.30 23.57
N GLU A 25 8.16 -14.54 23.80
CA GLU A 25 8.08 -13.10 24.01
C GLU A 25 7.57 -12.39 22.74
N ALA A 26 8.09 -12.79 21.57
CA ALA A 26 7.61 -12.28 20.29
C ALA A 26 6.12 -12.59 20.08
N VAL A 27 5.67 -13.80 20.42
CA VAL A 27 4.24 -14.17 20.35
C VAL A 27 3.38 -13.28 21.24
N GLU A 28 3.80 -13.03 22.48
CA GLU A 28 3.07 -12.16 23.40
C GLU A 28 3.04 -10.69 22.94
N ILE A 29 4.12 -10.20 22.31
CA ILE A 29 4.13 -8.88 21.67
C ILE A 29 3.08 -8.82 20.56
N LEU A 30 2.99 -9.83 19.69
CA LEU A 30 1.99 -9.86 18.61
C LEU A 30 0.56 -9.89 19.15
N LYS A 31 0.30 -10.69 20.20
CA LYS A 31 -1.02 -10.75 20.86
C LYS A 31 -1.40 -9.44 21.53
N LYS A 32 -0.48 -8.84 22.30
CA LYS A 32 -0.71 -7.57 23.01
C LYS A 32 -1.05 -6.42 22.07
N ASN A 33 -0.40 -6.39 20.90
CA ASN A 33 -0.67 -5.39 19.87
C ASN A 33 -1.92 -5.72 19.02
N LYS A 34 -2.60 -6.85 19.26
CA LYS A 34 -3.80 -7.30 18.55
C LYS A 34 -3.58 -7.39 17.03
N VAL A 35 -2.39 -7.79 16.61
CA VAL A 35 -2.00 -7.83 15.19
C VAL A 35 -2.19 -9.21 14.55
N ILE A 36 -2.49 -10.24 15.34
CA ILE A 36 -2.85 -11.58 14.88
C ILE A 36 -4.32 -11.59 14.49
N ILE A 37 -4.59 -11.82 13.21
CA ILE A 37 -5.92 -11.91 12.64
C ILE A 37 -6.15 -13.34 12.13
N PRO A 38 -7.25 -14.01 12.52
CA PRO A 38 -7.57 -15.35 12.06
C PRO A 38 -7.58 -15.44 10.54
N SER A 39 -7.11 -16.56 10.00
CA SER A 39 -7.23 -16.86 8.57
C SER A 39 -8.67 -17.18 8.20
N GLU A 40 -9.02 -16.99 6.94
CA GLU A 40 -10.35 -17.26 6.41
C GLU A 40 -10.24 -17.98 5.07
N GLU A 41 -10.95 -19.10 4.92
CA GLU A 41 -11.16 -19.72 3.61
C GLU A 41 -12.24 -18.93 2.87
N ILE A 42 -11.91 -18.47 1.67
CA ILE A 42 -12.82 -17.64 0.88
C ILE A 42 -12.63 -17.92 -0.61
N ASN A 43 -13.75 -18.02 -1.32
CA ASN A 43 -13.73 -18.11 -2.77
C ASN A 43 -13.67 -16.70 -3.41
N HIS A 44 -13.33 -16.68 -4.70
CA HIS A 44 -13.12 -15.46 -5.47
C HIS A 44 -14.32 -14.51 -5.42
N ASP A 45 -15.52 -14.99 -5.73
CA ASP A 45 -16.69 -14.13 -5.90
C ASP A 45 -17.20 -13.60 -4.55
N GLU A 46 -17.09 -14.41 -3.49
CA GLU A 46 -17.33 -13.95 -2.13
C GLU A 46 -16.33 -12.85 -1.73
N LEU A 47 -15.05 -13.03 -2.05
CA LEU A 47 -14.01 -12.03 -1.80
C LEU A 47 -14.30 -10.73 -2.57
N MET A 48 -14.69 -10.81 -3.85
CA MET A 48 -15.04 -9.63 -4.65
C MET A 48 -16.22 -8.90 -4.05
N ARG A 49 -17.28 -9.61 -3.65
CA ARG A 49 -18.45 -9.01 -2.99
C ARG A 49 -18.06 -8.29 -1.69
N LYS A 50 -17.20 -8.89 -0.86
CA LYS A 50 -16.69 -8.26 0.37
C LYS A 50 -15.82 -7.04 0.05
N LEU A 51 -14.92 -7.14 -0.91
CA LEU A 51 -14.05 -6.05 -1.36
C LEU A 51 -14.86 -4.84 -1.87
N TYR A 52 -15.85 -5.06 -2.74
CA TYR A 52 -16.72 -4.00 -3.23
C TYR A 52 -17.55 -3.36 -2.13
N LYS A 53 -18.03 -4.16 -1.16
CA LYS A 53 -18.70 -3.62 0.02
C LYS A 53 -17.78 -2.67 0.79
N GLU A 54 -16.56 -3.10 1.12
CA GLU A 54 -15.61 -2.24 1.85
C GLU A 54 -15.22 -1.00 1.05
N LYS A 55 -15.05 -1.12 -0.27
CA LYS A 55 -14.80 0.04 -1.15
C LYS A 55 -15.97 1.02 -1.17
N SER A 56 -17.22 0.55 -1.09
CA SER A 56 -18.40 1.42 -1.06
C SER A 56 -18.53 2.23 0.23
N LEU A 57 -17.96 1.71 1.34
CA LEU A 57 -17.94 2.40 2.63
C LEU A 57 -16.78 3.40 2.73
N ALA A 58 -15.66 3.12 2.07
CA ALA A 58 -14.48 3.97 2.10
C ALA A 58 -14.71 5.29 1.34
N GLN A 59 -14.44 6.42 1.99
CA GLN A 59 -14.49 7.75 1.39
C GLN A 59 -13.08 8.24 1.07
N LYS A 60 -12.87 8.87 -0.10
CA LYS A 60 -11.57 9.42 -0.51
C LYS A 60 -10.93 10.26 0.59
N LYS A 61 -11.71 11.21 1.15
CA LYS A 61 -11.26 12.12 2.21
C LYS A 61 -10.72 11.37 3.41
N ASP A 62 -11.47 10.39 3.93
CA ASP A 62 -11.07 9.65 5.14
C ASP A 62 -9.80 8.82 4.92
N VAL A 63 -9.66 8.23 3.73
CA VAL A 63 -8.47 7.46 3.34
C VAL A 63 -7.25 8.38 3.25
N VAL A 64 -7.40 9.57 2.66
CA VAL A 64 -6.35 10.59 2.60
C VAL A 64 -6.00 11.12 4.00
N ASP A 65 -7.00 11.41 4.84
CA ASP A 65 -6.79 11.84 6.22
C ASP A 65 -5.95 10.82 7.01
N SER A 66 -6.29 9.53 6.89
CA SER A 66 -5.54 8.43 7.50
C SER A 66 -4.09 8.38 6.99
N PHE A 67 -3.89 8.53 5.67
CA PHE A 67 -2.56 8.54 5.07
C PHE A 67 -1.70 9.70 5.59
N LEU A 68 -2.23 10.93 5.58
CA LEU A 68 -1.53 12.12 6.04
C LEU A 68 -1.22 12.02 7.54
N PHE A 69 -2.19 11.60 8.35
CA PHE A 69 -1.95 11.32 9.77
C PHE A 69 -0.83 10.29 9.97
N GLY A 70 -0.82 9.22 9.15
CA GLY A 70 0.22 8.18 9.19
C GLY A 70 1.61 8.64 8.74
N LEU A 71 1.69 9.61 7.83
CA LEU A 71 2.94 10.25 7.45
C LEU A 71 3.48 11.09 8.60
N GLU A 72 2.68 12.04 9.10
CA GLU A 72 3.07 13.00 10.15
C GLU A 72 3.42 12.33 11.48
N ASN A 73 2.87 11.16 11.77
CA ASN A 73 3.08 10.46 13.05
C ASN A 73 3.95 9.20 12.93
N GLY A 74 4.51 8.92 11.75
CA GLY A 74 5.32 7.71 11.53
C GLY A 74 4.55 6.39 11.68
N GLN A 75 3.22 6.42 11.52
CA GLN A 75 2.33 5.25 11.63
C GLN A 75 2.08 4.63 10.24
N THR A 76 2.94 3.68 9.88
CA THR A 76 2.96 3.04 8.56
C THR A 76 1.65 2.34 8.21
N ASP A 77 0.99 1.72 9.18
CA ASP A 77 -0.26 0.98 9.00
C ASP A 77 -1.44 1.83 8.53
N LYS A 78 -1.39 3.13 8.81
CA LYS A 78 -2.41 4.12 8.43
C LYS A 78 -2.33 4.54 6.96
N ARG A 79 -1.23 4.22 6.28
CA ARG A 79 -0.98 4.56 4.87
C ARG A 79 -1.61 3.57 3.89
N ALA A 80 -1.72 2.30 4.32
CA ALA A 80 -1.99 1.16 3.45
C ALA A 80 -3.26 1.28 2.60
N ALA A 81 -4.34 1.81 3.18
CA ALA A 81 -5.63 1.90 2.51
C ALA A 81 -5.63 2.84 1.30
N LEU A 82 -4.74 3.83 1.22
CA LEU A 82 -4.70 4.76 0.09
C LEU A 82 -4.36 4.06 -1.22
N SER A 83 -3.33 3.20 -1.21
CA SER A 83 -3.00 2.38 -2.38
C SER A 83 -4.13 1.44 -2.79
N ALA A 84 -4.78 0.78 -1.81
CA ALA A 84 -5.90 -0.11 -2.09
C ALA A 84 -7.12 0.63 -2.65
N TYR A 85 -7.40 1.82 -2.11
CA TYR A 85 -8.48 2.67 -2.57
C TYR A 85 -8.24 3.15 -4.01
N ALA A 86 -7.02 3.55 -4.35
CA ALA A 86 -6.66 3.97 -5.70
C ALA A 86 -6.82 2.85 -6.72
N ILE A 87 -6.31 1.64 -6.45
CA ILE A 87 -6.51 0.46 -7.32
C ILE A 87 -8.01 0.19 -7.51
N MET A 88 -8.80 0.32 -6.45
CA MET A 88 -10.25 0.10 -6.46
C MET A 88 -11.07 1.22 -7.10
N LEU A 89 -10.48 2.33 -7.56
CA LEU A 89 -11.22 3.37 -8.29
C LEU A 89 -11.76 2.83 -9.62
N ASN A 90 -10.91 2.09 -10.34
CA ASN A 90 -11.21 1.59 -11.69
C ASN A 90 -11.26 0.05 -11.76
N PHE A 91 -11.26 -0.62 -10.61
CA PHE A 91 -11.24 -2.09 -10.54
C PHE A 91 -12.55 -2.69 -11.09
N PRO A 92 -12.47 -3.51 -12.16
CA PRO A 92 -13.65 -3.93 -12.92
C PRO A 92 -14.49 -4.92 -12.12
N LYS A 93 -15.82 -4.70 -12.10
CA LYS A 93 -16.75 -5.69 -11.54
C LYS A 93 -16.73 -6.93 -12.41
N HIS A 94 -16.53 -8.09 -11.80
CA HIS A 94 -16.45 -9.36 -12.51
C HIS A 94 -16.74 -10.53 -11.57
N GLU A 95 -17.05 -11.67 -12.17
CA GLU A 95 -17.09 -12.99 -11.54
C GLU A 95 -15.83 -13.77 -11.91
N PHE A 96 -15.58 -14.87 -11.20
CA PHE A 96 -14.42 -15.71 -11.43
C PHE A 96 -14.38 -16.23 -12.87
N THR A 97 -13.32 -15.84 -13.59
CA THR A 97 -13.08 -16.27 -14.97
C THR A 97 -11.67 -16.83 -15.08
N SER A 98 -11.52 -18.10 -15.42
CA SER A 98 -10.21 -18.76 -15.48
C SER A 98 -10.18 -19.85 -16.55
N GLU A 99 -9.06 -19.90 -17.30
CA GLU A 99 -8.77 -21.00 -18.22
C GLU A 99 -8.44 -22.30 -17.49
N TYR A 100 -7.65 -22.20 -16.40
CA TYR A 100 -7.14 -23.36 -15.65
C TYR A 100 -7.88 -23.61 -14.32
N GLY A 101 -8.87 -22.77 -13.97
CA GLY A 101 -9.62 -22.88 -12.72
C GLY A 101 -8.85 -22.47 -11.45
N ILE A 102 -7.63 -21.91 -11.58
CA ILE A 102 -6.76 -21.56 -10.44
C ILE A 102 -6.83 -20.05 -10.13
N ASN A 103 -6.46 -19.21 -11.09
CA ASN A 103 -6.42 -17.75 -10.95
C ASN A 103 -7.35 -17.07 -11.95
N CYS A 104 -7.98 -15.99 -11.51
CA CYS A 104 -8.85 -15.15 -12.31
C CYS A 104 -8.02 -14.40 -13.36
N GLN A 105 -8.44 -14.45 -14.62
CA GLN A 105 -7.79 -13.76 -15.73
C GLN A 105 -7.88 -12.24 -15.62
N ILE A 106 -8.90 -11.73 -14.91
CA ILE A 106 -9.15 -10.29 -14.78
C ILE A 106 -8.30 -9.70 -13.66
N CYS A 107 -8.36 -10.25 -12.45
CA CYS A 107 -7.70 -9.66 -11.27
C CYS A 107 -6.53 -10.48 -10.71
N GLY A 108 -6.27 -11.68 -11.23
CA GLY A 108 -5.23 -12.57 -10.73
C GLY A 108 -5.58 -13.27 -9.40
N GLY A 109 -6.73 -12.97 -8.79
CA GLY A 109 -7.19 -13.61 -7.56
C GLY A 109 -7.42 -15.12 -7.71
N PHE A 110 -7.21 -15.90 -6.65
CA PHE A 110 -7.41 -17.35 -6.67
C PHE A 110 -8.91 -17.70 -6.63
N ASN A 111 -9.29 -18.82 -7.24
CA ASN A 111 -10.66 -19.37 -7.19
C ASN A 111 -11.13 -19.59 -5.74
N SER A 112 -10.31 -20.27 -4.95
CA SER A 112 -10.49 -20.41 -3.51
C SER A 112 -9.12 -20.53 -2.85
N ARG A 113 -8.96 -19.91 -1.68
CA ARG A 113 -7.78 -20.08 -0.83
C ARG A 113 -8.07 -19.70 0.61
N THR A 114 -7.24 -20.22 1.52
CA THR A 114 -7.14 -19.70 2.88
C THR A 114 -6.29 -18.43 2.87
N ILE A 115 -6.92 -17.29 3.17
CA ILE A 115 -6.23 -16.01 3.30
C ILE A 115 -5.65 -15.87 4.70
N ASN A 116 -4.34 -15.65 4.78
CA ASN A 116 -3.67 -15.31 6.03
C ASN A 116 -3.76 -13.80 6.30
N PHE A 117 -4.79 -13.38 7.02
CA PHE A 117 -4.97 -11.96 7.35
C PHE A 117 -3.92 -11.41 8.31
N THR A 118 -3.28 -12.26 9.13
CA THR A 118 -2.13 -11.85 9.95
C THR A 118 -0.99 -11.33 9.06
N LEU A 119 -0.70 -12.05 7.97
CA LEU A 119 0.32 -11.63 7.00
C LEU A 119 -0.03 -10.27 6.38
N TYR A 120 -1.28 -10.07 5.94
CA TYR A 120 -1.69 -8.77 5.40
C TYR A 120 -1.62 -7.66 6.44
N ASN A 121 -1.96 -7.94 7.70
CA ASN A 121 -1.83 -6.97 8.77
C ASN A 121 -0.37 -6.56 8.99
N PHE A 122 0.57 -7.50 8.94
CA PHE A 122 1.99 -7.20 9.03
C PHE A 122 2.49 -6.34 7.87
N MET A 123 1.97 -6.54 6.66
CA MET A 123 2.30 -5.68 5.52
C MET A 123 1.87 -4.23 5.76
N ARG A 124 0.75 -3.98 6.47
CA ARG A 124 0.35 -2.62 6.87
C ARG A 124 1.41 -1.99 7.77
N TYR A 125 1.86 -2.70 8.81
CA TYR A 125 2.84 -2.17 9.76
C TYR A 125 4.25 -2.04 9.20
N MET A 126 4.66 -2.93 8.30
CA MET A 126 6.03 -3.01 7.79
C MET A 126 6.27 -2.20 6.51
N ILE A 127 5.24 -2.05 5.67
CA ILE A 127 5.35 -1.45 4.33
C ILE A 127 4.38 -0.28 4.16
N GLY A 128 3.12 -0.46 4.56
CA GLY A 128 2.12 0.61 4.49
C GLY A 128 1.56 0.85 3.10
N SER A 129 1.67 -0.13 2.20
CA SER A 129 1.09 -0.13 0.86
C SER A 129 0.85 -1.54 0.35
N THR A 130 0.04 -1.68 -0.71
CA THR A 130 -0.05 -2.92 -1.48
C THR A 130 1.12 -2.99 -2.46
N ASN A 131 1.59 -4.19 -2.77
CA ASN A 131 2.70 -4.42 -3.70
C ASN A 131 2.36 -5.41 -4.83
N SER A 132 1.24 -6.14 -4.72
CA SER A 132 0.86 -7.19 -5.67
C SER A 132 -0.49 -6.97 -6.34
N GLY A 133 -1.31 -6.02 -5.85
CA GLY A 133 -2.69 -5.85 -6.30
C GLY A 133 -3.60 -7.02 -5.91
N ASP A 134 -3.14 -7.90 -5.01
CA ASP A 134 -3.88 -9.07 -4.57
C ASP A 134 -5.23 -8.66 -3.95
N PRO A 135 -6.38 -9.11 -4.49
CA PRO A 135 -7.68 -8.65 -4.01
C PRO A 135 -7.96 -8.93 -2.53
N GLY A 136 -7.34 -9.98 -1.97
CA GLY A 136 -7.40 -10.30 -0.55
C GLY A 136 -6.76 -9.21 0.32
N GLN A 137 -5.61 -8.72 -0.12
CA GLN A 137 -4.90 -7.62 0.55
C GLN A 137 -5.67 -6.30 0.41
N LEU A 138 -6.20 -6.01 -0.78
CA LEU A 138 -7.04 -4.82 -1.01
C LEU A 138 -8.25 -4.81 -0.07
N TYR A 139 -8.95 -5.96 0.01
CA TYR A 139 -10.10 -6.14 0.90
C TYR A 139 -9.71 -5.88 2.35
N PHE A 140 -8.64 -6.52 2.80
CA PHE A 140 -8.18 -6.39 4.17
C PHE A 140 -7.80 -4.95 4.51
N PHE A 141 -7.09 -4.23 3.64
CA PHE A 141 -6.69 -2.85 3.89
C PHE A 141 -7.88 -1.89 3.99
N LEU A 142 -8.86 -2.02 3.09
CA LEU A 142 -10.07 -1.20 3.14
C LEU A 142 -10.94 -1.54 4.35
N ARG A 143 -11.10 -2.82 4.67
CA ARG A 143 -11.85 -3.28 5.86
C ARG A 143 -11.28 -2.70 7.15
N GLU A 144 -9.96 -2.81 7.33
CA GLU A 144 -9.32 -2.32 8.54
C GLU A 144 -9.30 -0.80 8.62
N HIS A 145 -9.25 -0.09 7.48
CA HIS A 145 -9.45 1.35 7.44
C HIS A 145 -10.86 1.74 7.88
N ASN A 146 -11.89 1.08 7.34
CA ASN A 146 -13.29 1.38 7.66
C ASN A 146 -13.62 1.12 9.14
N ARG A 147 -12.93 0.18 9.79
CA ARG A 147 -13.05 -0.11 11.23
C ARG A 147 -12.27 0.85 12.13
N ALA A 148 -11.26 1.53 11.59
CA ALA A 148 -10.42 2.41 12.37
C ALA A 148 -11.15 3.72 12.70
N PRO A 149 -10.82 4.36 13.84
CA PRO A 149 -11.26 5.73 14.11
C PRO A 149 -10.83 6.67 12.97
N LYS A 150 -11.69 7.64 12.67
CA LYS A 150 -11.35 8.72 11.73
C LYS A 150 -10.27 9.62 12.34
N HIS A 151 -9.42 10.17 11.50
CA HIS A 151 -8.30 11.01 11.90
C HIS A 151 -8.51 12.44 11.41
N SER A 152 -8.12 13.43 12.21
CA SER A 152 -7.98 14.81 11.78
C SER A 152 -6.56 15.05 11.29
N VAL A 153 -6.43 15.77 10.17
CA VAL A 153 -5.14 16.25 9.67
C VAL A 153 -4.84 17.60 10.31
N GLU A 154 -3.78 17.64 11.11
CA GLU A 154 -3.30 18.83 11.83
C GLU A 154 -2.07 19.48 11.15
N SER A 155 -1.36 18.70 10.34
CA SER A 155 -0.15 19.11 9.63
C SER A 155 -0.03 18.32 8.32
N ILE A 156 0.67 18.91 7.35
CA ILE A 156 1.12 18.23 6.12
C ILE A 156 2.62 18.50 5.85
N ALA A 157 3.39 18.84 6.87
CA ALA A 157 4.82 19.18 6.73
C ALA A 157 5.63 18.03 6.11
N THR A 158 5.34 16.79 6.49
CA THR A 158 5.97 15.58 5.95
C THR A 158 5.59 15.39 4.47
N LEU A 159 4.31 15.59 4.12
CA LEU A 159 3.88 15.56 2.72
C LEU A 159 4.60 16.62 1.89
N LYS A 160 4.67 17.87 2.36
CA LYS A 160 5.37 18.97 1.67
C LYS A 160 6.84 18.62 1.44
N SER A 161 7.54 18.12 2.47
CA SER A 161 8.93 17.67 2.35
C SER A 161 9.11 16.56 1.30
N ILE A 162 8.19 15.59 1.25
CA ILE A 162 8.23 14.51 0.24
C ILE A 162 8.03 15.10 -1.16
N LEU A 163 7.02 15.95 -1.36
CA LEU A 163 6.74 16.57 -2.66
C LEU A 163 7.91 17.46 -3.11
N ASP A 164 8.54 18.20 -2.21
CA ASP A 164 9.72 19.01 -2.53
C ASP A 164 10.89 18.14 -2.99
N VAL A 165 11.15 17.01 -2.33
CA VAL A 165 12.19 16.06 -2.76
C VAL A 165 11.87 15.47 -4.13
N LEU A 166 10.61 15.12 -4.39
CA LEU A 166 10.18 14.55 -5.67
C LEU A 166 10.27 15.57 -6.82
N ARG A 167 9.83 16.81 -6.59
CA ARG A 167 9.87 17.90 -7.59
C ARG A 167 11.29 18.34 -7.94
N ASN A 168 12.24 18.12 -7.03
CA ASN A 168 13.67 18.37 -7.26
C ASN A 168 14.44 17.11 -7.71
N ALA A 169 13.75 16.09 -8.22
CA ALA A 169 14.40 14.94 -8.83
C ALA A 169 15.20 15.36 -10.07
N THR A 170 16.39 14.78 -10.23
CA THR A 170 17.22 14.90 -11.43
C THR A 170 16.76 13.90 -12.49
N PRO A 171 16.97 14.15 -13.79
CA PRO A 171 16.51 13.26 -14.86
C PRO A 171 16.91 11.79 -14.71
N HIS A 172 18.04 11.50 -14.07
CA HIS A 172 18.58 10.15 -13.88
C HIS A 172 18.23 9.52 -12.53
N ASP A 173 17.48 10.21 -11.67
CA ASP A 173 17.01 9.61 -10.42
C ASP A 173 16.12 8.40 -10.73
N THR A 174 16.38 7.32 -10.01
CA THR A 174 15.62 6.08 -10.07
C THR A 174 14.81 5.91 -8.80
N PRO A 175 13.82 5.01 -8.75
CA PRO A 175 13.10 4.71 -7.50
C PRO A 175 14.04 4.37 -6.34
N LEU A 176 15.16 3.67 -6.59
CA LEU A 176 16.17 3.38 -5.57
C LEU A 176 16.87 4.64 -5.05
N THR A 177 17.21 5.58 -5.94
CA THR A 177 17.81 6.85 -5.52
C THR A 177 16.80 7.69 -4.74
N MET A 178 15.54 7.74 -5.20
CA MET A 178 14.46 8.47 -4.54
C MET A 178 14.11 7.92 -3.17
N GLU A 179 14.13 6.59 -3.01
CA GLU A 179 13.92 5.93 -1.72
C GLU A 179 14.89 6.47 -0.68
N LYS A 180 16.17 6.56 -1.05
CA LYS A 180 17.22 7.06 -0.18
C LYS A 180 17.02 8.54 0.12
N LYS A 181 16.76 9.37 -0.91
CA LYS A 181 16.56 10.82 -0.77
C LYS A 181 15.40 11.13 0.18
N ILE A 182 14.24 10.51 -0.03
CA ILE A 182 13.05 10.67 0.82
C ILE A 182 13.37 10.21 2.24
N ARG A 183 13.90 9.00 2.43
CA ARG A 183 14.21 8.50 3.77
C ARG A 183 15.19 9.39 4.55
N THR A 184 16.08 10.09 3.86
CA THR A 184 17.02 11.03 4.49
C THR A 184 16.47 12.43 4.70
N SER A 185 15.42 12.84 3.98
CA SER A 185 14.84 14.19 4.11
C SER A 185 13.82 14.29 5.25
N LEU A 186 13.21 13.18 5.64
CA LEU A 186 12.16 13.16 6.66
C LEU A 186 12.72 13.35 8.07
N SER A 187 12.05 14.18 8.87
CA SER A 187 12.34 14.33 10.30
C SER A 187 12.04 13.05 11.11
N ILE A 188 11.12 12.22 10.61
CA ILE A 188 10.74 10.94 11.23
C ILE A 188 11.54 9.82 10.59
N LYS A 189 12.17 8.99 11.44
CA LYS A 189 12.89 7.81 10.98
C LYS A 189 11.91 6.77 10.41
N ILE A 190 12.10 6.45 9.14
CA ILE A 190 11.44 5.32 8.46
C ILE A 190 12.48 4.29 7.99
N THR A 191 12.09 3.02 7.92
CA THR A 191 12.96 1.96 7.38
C THR A 191 13.04 2.04 5.85
N LYS A 192 13.97 1.28 5.27
CA LYS A 192 14.08 1.15 3.81
C LYS A 192 12.81 0.57 3.20
N GLU A 193 12.21 -0.42 3.86
CA GLU A 193 10.98 -1.08 3.41
C GLU A 193 9.77 -0.13 3.49
N GLU A 194 9.68 0.70 4.54
CA GLU A 194 8.64 1.71 4.67
C GLU A 194 8.77 2.82 3.60
N SER A 195 10.00 3.21 3.26
CA SER A 195 10.28 4.19 2.19
C SER A 195 9.96 3.62 0.80
N ARG A 196 10.33 2.35 0.55
CA ARG A 196 9.95 1.62 -0.67
C ARG A 196 8.44 1.54 -0.82
N GLY A 197 7.75 1.10 0.23
CA GLY A 197 6.29 1.02 0.25
C GLY A 197 5.61 2.35 -0.03
N LEU A 198 6.15 3.44 0.51
CA LEU A 198 5.68 4.79 0.21
C LEU A 198 5.83 5.13 -1.28
N LEU A 199 6.96 4.82 -1.90
CA LEU A 199 7.16 5.06 -3.34
C LEU A 199 6.27 4.17 -4.23
N ASP A 200 6.07 2.90 -3.88
CA ASP A 200 5.10 2.04 -4.55
C ASP A 200 3.69 2.64 -4.48
N LEU A 201 3.28 3.10 -3.30
CA LEU A 201 1.99 3.78 -3.11
C LEU A 201 1.90 5.04 -3.97
N LEU A 202 2.93 5.89 -3.98
CA LEU A 202 2.95 7.12 -4.77
C LEU A 202 2.83 6.84 -6.28
N GLY A 203 3.46 5.76 -6.77
CA GLY A 203 3.25 5.30 -8.14
C GLY A 203 1.82 4.80 -8.38
N GLN A 204 1.27 4.01 -7.46
CA GLN A 204 -0.08 3.45 -7.59
C GLN A 204 -1.17 4.52 -7.60
N ILE A 205 -1.02 5.59 -6.82
CA ILE A 205 -1.96 6.71 -6.82
C ILE A 205 -1.78 7.67 -8.02
N GLY A 206 -0.80 7.40 -8.88
CA GLY A 206 -0.54 8.15 -10.11
C GLY A 206 0.39 9.35 -9.96
N LEU A 207 1.02 9.56 -8.79
CA LEU A 207 1.97 10.66 -8.60
C LEU A 207 3.30 10.42 -9.33
N LEU A 208 3.74 9.16 -9.38
CA LEU A 208 5.01 8.74 -9.96
C LEU A 208 4.80 7.70 -11.05
N GLU A 209 4.68 8.17 -12.28
CA GLU A 209 4.37 7.37 -13.47
C GLU A 209 5.18 7.85 -14.68
N SER A 210 5.27 7.02 -15.72
CA SER A 210 5.76 7.45 -17.04
C SER A 210 4.60 7.66 -18.01
N ASP A 211 4.88 8.09 -19.23
CA ASP A 211 3.85 8.25 -20.26
C ASP A 211 3.17 6.91 -20.62
N GLU A 212 3.94 5.82 -20.62
CA GLU A 212 3.44 4.48 -20.94
C GLU A 212 2.97 3.70 -19.70
N HIS A 213 3.55 4.00 -18.53
CA HIS A 213 3.32 3.24 -17.31
C HIS A 213 2.59 4.10 -16.28
N LYS A 214 1.28 4.25 -16.47
CA LYS A 214 0.37 5.03 -15.62
C LYS A 214 -0.08 4.31 -14.36
N GLY A 215 -0.30 5.05 -13.27
CA GLY A 215 -0.91 4.56 -12.04
C GLY A 215 -2.38 4.18 -12.20
N PHE A 216 -3.11 4.10 -11.09
CA PHE A 216 -4.49 3.58 -11.05
C PHE A 216 -5.57 4.65 -11.02
N LEU A 217 -5.19 5.93 -11.18
CA LEU A 217 -6.13 7.06 -11.10
C LEU A 217 -7.21 7.00 -12.19
N HIS A 218 -6.84 6.59 -13.41
CA HIS A 218 -7.73 6.59 -14.57
C HIS A 218 -8.11 5.19 -15.06
N ASP A 219 -7.21 4.21 -14.92
CA ASP A 219 -7.42 2.86 -15.45
C ASP A 219 -6.98 1.79 -14.46
N PHE A 220 -7.61 0.61 -14.54
CA PHE A 220 -7.15 -0.57 -13.83
C PHE A 220 -6.20 -1.41 -14.67
N LYS A 221 -5.15 -1.92 -14.03
CA LYS A 221 -4.21 -2.90 -14.58
C LYS A 221 -4.00 -4.03 -13.58
N ASN A 222 -4.08 -5.27 -14.03
CA ASN A 222 -3.73 -6.40 -13.20
C ASN A 222 -2.20 -6.40 -12.97
N ILE A 223 -1.76 -6.03 -11.75
CA ILE A 223 -0.33 -5.93 -11.39
C ILE A 223 0.41 -7.25 -11.65
N GLY A 224 -0.26 -8.40 -11.48
CA GLY A 224 0.32 -9.71 -11.79
C GLY A 224 0.64 -9.93 -13.27
N LEU A 225 0.01 -9.17 -14.16
CA LEU A 225 0.18 -9.23 -15.62
C LEU A 225 0.94 -8.01 -16.18
N THR A 226 1.18 -6.98 -15.38
CA THR A 226 1.96 -5.82 -15.83
C THR A 226 3.41 -6.19 -16.10
N PRO A 227 4.07 -5.52 -17.07
CA PRO A 227 5.48 -5.75 -17.33
C PRO A 227 6.32 -5.38 -16.11
N ARG A 228 7.50 -5.99 -16.01
CA ARG A 228 8.56 -5.59 -15.07
C ARG A 228 9.76 -5.11 -15.85
N LYS A 229 10.43 -4.08 -15.35
CA LYS A 229 11.64 -3.53 -15.99
C LYS A 229 12.75 -4.57 -16.06
N THR A 230 12.90 -5.36 -15.00
CA THR A 230 13.80 -6.52 -14.96
C THR A 230 13.15 -7.66 -14.18
N ARG A 231 13.62 -8.89 -14.40
CA ARG A 231 13.16 -10.08 -13.65
C ARG A 231 13.44 -10.00 -12.14
N SER A 232 14.38 -9.15 -11.73
CA SER A 232 14.87 -9.02 -10.35
C SER A 232 14.58 -7.66 -9.74
N SER A 233 13.65 -6.88 -10.32
CA SER A 233 13.28 -5.59 -9.71
C SER A 233 12.51 -5.82 -8.41
N ASP A 234 12.86 -5.02 -7.40
CA ASP A 234 12.18 -4.96 -6.11
C ASP A 234 10.94 -4.04 -6.14
N TRP A 235 10.66 -3.39 -7.27
CA TRP A 235 9.63 -2.35 -7.41
C TRP A 235 8.35 -2.88 -8.05
N SER A 236 7.20 -2.39 -7.59
CA SER A 236 5.92 -2.70 -8.22
C SER A 236 5.62 -1.77 -9.39
N TYR A 237 4.66 -2.17 -10.22
CA TYR A 237 4.12 -1.28 -11.25
C TYR A 237 3.30 -0.14 -10.59
N PRO A 238 3.39 1.12 -11.06
CA PRO A 238 4.19 1.59 -12.20
C PRO A 238 5.59 2.10 -11.84
N ILE A 239 5.90 2.28 -10.55
CA ILE A 239 7.10 3.01 -10.10
C ILE A 239 8.40 2.38 -10.64
N ASP A 240 8.44 1.08 -10.90
CA ASP A 240 9.57 0.38 -11.52
C ASP A 240 10.08 1.03 -12.83
N PHE A 241 9.18 1.67 -13.58
CA PHE A 241 9.46 2.35 -14.85
C PHE A 241 9.73 3.84 -14.72
N TRP A 242 9.47 4.42 -13.54
CA TRP A 242 9.65 5.84 -13.32
C TRP A 242 11.14 6.21 -13.27
N LYS A 243 11.42 7.43 -13.69
CA LYS A 243 12.70 8.14 -13.59
C LYS A 243 12.41 9.60 -13.32
N GLY A 244 13.38 10.33 -12.76
CA GLY A 244 13.21 11.74 -12.46
C GLY A 244 12.88 12.62 -13.68
N GLU A 245 13.21 12.19 -14.90
CA GLU A 245 12.81 12.89 -16.13
C GLU A 245 11.29 12.97 -16.33
N HIS A 246 10.52 12.05 -15.75
CA HIS A 246 9.06 12.08 -15.79
C HIS A 246 8.45 13.01 -14.73
N GLY A 247 9.23 13.44 -13.74
CA GLY A 247 8.77 14.35 -12.69
C GLY A 247 7.60 13.81 -11.85
N VAL A 248 6.82 14.72 -11.30
CA VAL A 248 5.62 14.44 -10.51
C VAL A 248 4.39 14.79 -11.34
N ASN A 249 3.40 13.90 -11.37
CA ASN A 249 2.10 14.21 -11.95
C ASN A 249 1.32 15.15 -11.00
N GLU A 250 1.33 16.45 -11.30
CA GLU A 250 0.66 17.48 -10.50
C GLU A 250 -0.88 17.38 -10.53
N GLU A 251 -1.48 16.79 -11.56
CA GLU A 251 -2.94 16.55 -11.58
C GLU A 251 -3.32 15.52 -10.51
N ALA A 252 -2.51 14.48 -10.35
CA ALA A 252 -2.70 13.51 -9.29
C ALA A 252 -2.44 14.12 -7.90
N VAL A 253 -1.45 15.02 -7.77
CA VAL A 253 -1.23 15.78 -6.53
C VAL A 253 -2.47 16.60 -6.16
N GLU A 254 -3.05 17.32 -7.11
CA GLU A 254 -4.26 18.11 -6.90
C GLU A 254 -5.44 17.21 -6.53
N PHE A 255 -5.64 16.08 -7.24
CA PHE A 255 -6.73 15.15 -6.98
C PHE A 255 -6.72 14.57 -5.57
N TRP A 256 -5.54 14.19 -5.06
CA TRP A 256 -5.41 13.55 -3.74
C TRP A 256 -5.23 14.56 -2.61
N PHE A 257 -4.47 15.63 -2.84
CA PHE A 257 -3.95 16.48 -1.76
C PHE A 257 -4.24 17.98 -1.96
N GLY A 258 -4.87 18.40 -3.06
CA GLY A 258 -5.09 19.81 -3.39
C GLY A 258 -5.78 20.62 -2.28
N ASP A 259 -6.86 20.08 -1.70
CA ASP A 259 -7.58 20.72 -0.59
C ASP A 259 -6.69 20.92 0.65
N TYR A 260 -5.79 19.99 0.92
CA TYR A 260 -4.87 20.06 2.06
C TYR A 260 -3.76 21.06 1.78
N LEU A 261 -3.16 21.03 0.58
CA LEU A 261 -2.13 21.98 0.19
C LEU A 261 -2.65 23.42 0.26
N LYS A 262 -3.87 23.67 -0.19
CA LYS A 262 -4.54 24.98 -0.08
C LYS A 262 -4.82 25.38 1.37
N ARG A 263 -5.30 24.44 2.19
CA ARG A 263 -5.63 24.71 3.60
C ARG A 263 -4.40 25.03 4.46
N PHE A 264 -3.26 24.44 4.15
CA PHE A 264 -2.01 24.57 4.93
C PHE A 264 -0.95 25.43 4.21
N ASN A 265 -1.35 26.20 3.19
CA ASN A 265 -0.48 27.16 2.51
C ASN A 265 -0.27 28.43 3.33
#